data_AF-A0A938UWG5-F1
#
_entry.id   AF-A0A938UWG5-F1
#
_cell.length_a   1.000
_cell.length_b   1.000
_cell.length_c   1.000
_cell.angle_alpha   90.00
_cell.angle_beta   90.00
_cell.angle_gamma   90.00
#
_symmetry.space_group_name_H-M   'P 1'
#
loop_
_entity.id
_entity.type
_entity.pdbx_description
1 polymer ?
#
loop_
_entity_poly.entity_id
_entity_poly.type
_entity_poly.pdbx_seq_one_letter_code
_entity_poly.pdbx_strand_id
1 'polypeptide(L)'
;MAIYQERTYRNAVRTDDLVQFKVIIKETDLLIRAKRDLSVEAKESVLKYRNQLETYIAMNPAFEKRLIPIEEAPHVPKIIEEMIRTSP
;
A
#
# COMPACT_ATOMS: atom_id res chain seq x y z
N MET A 1 24.18 -8.71 -39.39
CA MET A 1 24.11 -7.35 -38.81
C MET A 1 22.79 -7.25 -38.07
N ALA A 2 22.80 -7.01 -36.75
CA ALA A 2 21.57 -6.83 -35.98
C ALA A 2 21.07 -5.39 -36.19
N ILE A 3 19.82 -5.25 -36.67
CA ILE A 3 19.17 -3.95 -36.83
C ILE A 3 18.95 -3.37 -35.42
N TYR A 4 19.49 -2.18 -35.17
CA TYR A 4 19.25 -1.46 -33.93
C TYR A 4 17.77 -1.06 -33.88
N GLN A 5 17.02 -1.71 -32.98
CA GLN A 5 15.65 -1.34 -32.71
C GLN A 5 15.66 -0.32 -31.56
N GLU A 6 15.27 0.92 -31.86
CA GLU A 6 15.23 2.00 -30.88
C GLU A 6 14.30 1.63 -29.71
N ARG A 7 14.84 1.64 -28.50
CA ARG A 7 14.12 1.26 -27.27
C ARG A 7 13.26 2.42 -26.79
N THR A 8 12.23 2.77 -27.55
CA THR A 8 11.29 3.88 -27.30
C THR A 8 10.65 3.83 -25.90
N TYR A 9 10.42 2.64 -25.33
CA TYR A 9 9.91 2.49 -23.95
C TYR A 9 10.84 3.12 -22.89
N ARG A 10 12.14 3.23 -23.15
CA ARG A 10 13.10 3.87 -22.24
C ARG A 10 13.04 5.39 -22.31
N ASN A 11 12.67 5.94 -23.46
CA ASN A 11 12.45 7.37 -23.66
C ASN A 11 11.06 7.82 -23.17
N ALA A 12 10.14 6.87 -22.92
CA ALA A 12 8.81 7.13 -22.37
C ALA A 12 8.81 7.32 -20.85
N VAL A 13 9.89 6.98 -20.14
CA VAL A 13 10.05 7.28 -18.72
C VAL A 13 10.44 8.75 -18.58
N ARG A 14 9.49 9.64 -18.84
CA ARG A 14 9.56 11.02 -18.36
C ARG A 14 9.44 10.95 -16.85
N THR A 15 10.55 11.13 -16.13
CA THR A 15 10.55 11.23 -14.67
C THR A 15 10.11 12.61 -14.17
N ASP A 16 9.94 13.56 -15.09
CA ASP A 16 9.77 14.99 -14.81
C ASP A 16 8.29 15.41 -14.69
N ASP A 17 7.33 14.51 -14.95
CA ASP A 17 5.89 14.78 -14.89
C ASP A 17 5.21 14.24 -13.62
N LEU A 18 5.99 13.67 -12.67
CA LEU A 18 5.47 13.13 -11.42
C LEU A 18 5.75 14.06 -10.24
N VAL A 19 4.69 14.49 -9.57
CA VAL A 19 4.73 15.18 -8.29
C VAL A 19 5.13 14.19 -7.21
N GLN A 20 6.17 14.53 -6.44
CA GLN A 20 6.63 13.76 -5.29
C GLN A 20 6.09 14.37 -4.00
N PHE A 21 5.52 13.54 -3.13
CA PHE A 21 5.05 13.95 -1.81
C PHE A 21 5.20 12.80 -0.79
N LYS A 22 5.12 13.14 0.50
CA LYS A 22 5.18 12.19 1.60
C LYS A 22 3.89 12.20 2.41
N VAL A 23 3.46 11.03 2.87
CA VAL A 23 2.36 10.87 3.81
C VAL A 23 2.86 10.06 5.00
N ILE A 24 2.92 10.70 6.16
CA ILE A 24 3.41 10.10 7.40
C ILE A 24 2.28 10.14 8.43
N ILE A 25 1.82 8.96 8.87
CA ILE A 25 0.80 8.79 9.91
C ILE A 25 1.25 7.68 10.85
N LYS A 26 1.64 8.08 12.06
CA LYS A 26 2.30 7.21 13.04
C LYS A 26 3.48 6.46 12.39
N GLU A 27 3.47 5.13 12.36
CA GLU A 27 4.52 4.29 11.78
C GLU A 27 4.40 4.14 10.26
N THR A 28 3.28 4.52 9.65
CA THR A 28 3.10 4.45 8.20
C THR A 28 3.75 5.65 7.54
N ASP A 29 4.90 5.45 6.90
CA ASP A 29 5.66 6.45 6.14
C ASP A 29 5.69 6.07 4.65
N LEU A 30 4.96 6.84 3.83
CA LEU A 30 4.86 6.62 2.40
C LEU A 30 5.54 7.76 1.63
N LEU A 31 6.45 7.41 0.72
CA LEU A 31 6.95 8.29 -0.33
C LEU A 31 6.24 7.96 -1.65
N ILE A 32 5.47 8.90 -2.18
CA ILE A 32 4.62 8.68 -3.37
C ILE A 32 5.05 9.63 -4.49
N ARG A 33 5.09 9.10 -5.73
CA ARG A 33 5.26 9.87 -6.96
C ARG A 33 4.06 9.61 -7.86
N ALA A 34 3.31 10.65 -8.21
CA ALA A 34 2.08 10.54 -9.00
C ALA A 34 1.94 11.71 -9.98
N LYS A 35 1.09 11.57 -11.01
CA LYS A 35 0.87 12.60 -12.05
C LYS A 35 0.32 13.93 -11.51
N ARG A 36 -0.26 13.92 -10.31
CA ARG A 36 -0.72 15.10 -9.58
C ARG A 36 -0.50 14.87 -8.09
N ASP A 37 -0.58 15.93 -7.30
CA ASP A 37 -0.63 15.81 -5.85
C ASP A 37 -1.89 15.02 -5.43
N LEU A 38 -1.67 13.93 -4.70
CA LEU A 38 -2.70 13.06 -4.12
C LEU A 38 -2.50 12.92 -2.60
N SER A 39 -1.78 13.86 -1.97
CA SER A 39 -1.41 13.79 -0.55
C SER A 39 -2.63 13.71 0.36
N VAL A 40 -3.73 14.39 0.02
CA VAL A 40 -4.99 14.34 0.77
C VAL A 40 -5.64 12.96 0.64
N GLU A 41 -5.83 12.47 -0.59
CA GLU A 41 -6.44 11.16 -0.84
C GLU A 41 -5.61 10.02 -0.21
N ALA A 42 -4.29 10.10 -0.31
CA ALA A 42 -3.37 9.15 0.30
C ALA A 42 -3.46 9.20 1.84
N LYS A 43 -3.52 10.38 2.44
CA LYS A 43 -3.69 10.54 3.90
C LYS A 43 -5.01 9.96 4.38
N GLU A 44 -6.11 10.24 3.69
CA GLU A 44 -7.43 9.69 4.02
C GLU A 44 -7.45 8.16 3.92
N SER A 45 -6.82 7.61 2.87
CA SER A 45 -6.69 6.17 2.69
C SER A 45 -5.90 5.51 3.82
N VAL A 46 -4.74 6.10 4.18
CA VAL A 46 -3.92 5.60 5.30
C VAL A 46 -4.71 5.63 6.60
N LEU A 47 -5.39 6.74 6.92
CA LEU A 47 -6.21 6.84 8.13
C LEU A 47 -7.33 5.79 8.15
N LYS A 48 -8.04 5.60 7.04
CA LYS A 48 -9.12 4.60 6.91
C LYS A 48 -8.62 3.19 7.21
N TYR A 49 -7.55 2.76 6.53
CA TYR A 49 -7.06 1.39 6.65
C TYR A 49 -6.35 1.15 7.98
N ARG A 50 -5.63 2.14 8.51
CA ARG A 50 -5.08 2.07 9.86
C ARG A 50 -6.16 1.94 10.92
N ASN A 51 -7.26 2.68 10.82
CA ASN A 51 -8.38 2.54 11.75
C ASN A 51 -8.93 1.11 11.73
N GLN A 52 -9.17 0.54 10.54
CA GLN A 52 -9.64 -0.85 10.41
C GLN A 52 -8.67 -1.86 11.06
N LEU A 53 -7.35 -1.68 10.84
CA LEU A 53 -6.31 -2.51 11.43
C LEU A 53 -6.24 -2.38 12.95
N GLU A 54 -6.17 -1.14 13.46
CA GLU A 54 -6.08 -0.86 14.89
C GLU A 54 -7.33 -1.35 15.64
N THR A 55 -8.52 -1.17 15.07
CA THR A 55 -9.77 -1.71 15.63
C THR A 55 -9.76 -3.24 15.65
N TYR A 56 -9.32 -3.90 14.56
CA TYR A 56 -9.27 -5.35 14.53
C TYR A 56 -8.25 -5.93 15.51
N ILE A 57 -7.07 -5.31 15.63
CA ILE A 57 -6.03 -5.67 16.61
C ILE A 57 -6.55 -5.48 18.03
N ALA A 58 -7.26 -4.39 18.32
CA ALA A 58 -7.83 -4.17 19.66
C ALA A 58 -8.83 -5.26 20.06
N MET A 59 -9.63 -5.77 19.10
CA MET A 59 -10.55 -6.88 19.32
C MET A 59 -9.85 -8.25 19.34
N ASN A 60 -8.73 -8.38 18.62
CA ASN A 60 -7.98 -9.62 18.45
C ASN A 60 -6.47 -9.37 18.69
N PRO A 61 -6.01 -9.15 19.94
CA PRO A 61 -4.63 -8.75 20.21
C PRO A 61 -3.58 -9.75 19.72
N ALA A 62 -3.94 -11.02 19.58
CA ALA A 62 -3.07 -12.04 19.02
C ALA A 62 -2.75 -11.80 17.53
N PHE A 63 -3.58 -11.05 16.79
CA PHE A 63 -3.35 -10.75 15.37
C PHE A 63 -2.04 -10.01 15.14
N GLU A 64 -1.71 -9.04 15.99
CA GLU A 64 -0.52 -8.18 15.85
C GLU A 64 0.80 -8.97 15.84
N LYS A 65 0.87 -10.05 16.63
CA LYS A 65 2.11 -10.81 16.85
C LYS A 65 2.13 -12.14 16.11
N ARG A 66 1.08 -12.46 15.36
CA ARG A 66 0.97 -13.74 14.64
C ARG A 66 1.77 -13.69 13.35
N LEU A 67 2.56 -14.75 13.15
CA LEU A 67 3.36 -14.99 11.94
C LEU A 67 2.83 -16.21 11.15
N ILE A 68 1.65 -16.70 11.50
CA ILE A 68 1.01 -17.87 10.91
C ILE A 68 -0.41 -17.44 10.49
N PRO A 69 -0.89 -17.85 9.31
CA PRO A 69 -2.24 -17.57 8.86
C PRO A 69 -3.27 -17.92 9.92
N ILE A 70 -4.27 -17.06 10.06
CA ILE A 70 -5.42 -17.28 10.94
C ILE A 70 -6.51 -17.88 10.06
N GLU A 71 -7.32 -18.80 10.61
CA GLU A 71 -8.53 -19.22 9.90
C GLU A 71 -9.39 -18.00 9.58
N GLU A 72 -9.84 -17.90 8.33
CA GLU A 72 -10.64 -16.77 7.87
C GLU A 72 -11.91 -16.66 8.73
N ALA A 73 -11.97 -15.58 9.53
CA ALA A 73 -13.16 -15.27 10.30
C ALA A 73 -14.18 -14.58 9.38
N PRO A 74 -15.46 -14.97 9.40
CA PRO A 74 -16.47 -14.30 8.60
C PRO A 74 -16.63 -12.84 9.07
N HIS A 75 -16.84 -11.92 8.13
CA HIS A 75 -17.06 -10.47 8.36
C HIS A 75 -15.84 -9.65 8.80
N VAL A 76 -14.61 -10.05 8.44
CA VAL A 76 -13.43 -9.20 8.64
C VAL A 76 -13.33 -8.09 7.60
N PRO A 77 -12.71 -6.92 7.93
CA PRO A 77 -12.39 -5.92 6.93
C PRO A 77 -11.50 -6.50 5.83
N LYS A 78 -11.75 -6.12 4.58
CA LYS A 78 -11.03 -6.64 3.42
C LYS A 78 -9.50 -6.55 3.53
N ILE A 79 -8.96 -5.50 4.16
CA ILE A 79 -7.50 -5.40 4.37
C ILE A 79 -6.95 -6.52 5.27
N ILE A 80 -7.71 -6.96 6.27
CA ILE A 80 -7.34 -8.07 7.15
C ILE A 80 -7.39 -9.39 6.39
N GLU A 81 -8.45 -9.61 5.62
CA GLU A 81 -8.62 -10.79 4.74
C GLU A 81 -7.43 -10.92 3.78
N GLU A 82 -7.06 -9.83 3.11
CA GLU A 82 -5.92 -9.78 2.19
C GLU A 82 -4.57 -10.07 2.89
N MET A 83 -4.38 -9.58 4.12
CA MET A 83 -3.19 -9.88 4.91
C MET A 83 -3.12 -11.34 5.34
N ILE A 84 -4.25 -11.94 5.74
CA ILE A 84 -4.31 -13.37 6.11
C ILE A 84 -4.01 -14.24 4.90
N ARG A 85 -4.66 -13.97 3.76
CA ARG A 85 -4.54 -14.76 2.53
C ARG A 85 -3.12 -14.79 1.96
N THR A 86 -2.36 -13.72 2.14
CA THR A 86 -1.00 -13.59 1.60
C THR A 86 0.09 -13.91 2.63
N SER A 87 -0.29 -14.22 3.87
CA SER A 87 0.64 -14.68 4.89
C SER A 87 1.21 -16.06 4.49
N PRO A 88 2.54 -16.26 4.60
CA PRO A 88 3.20 -17.51 4.24
C PRO A 88 2.89 -18.67 5.19
#